data_AF-A0A2R4XNZ7-F1
#
_entry.id   AF-A0A2R4XNZ7-F1
#
_cell.length_a   1.000
_cell.length_b   1.000
_cell.length_c   1.000
_cell.angle_alpha   90.00
_cell.angle_beta   90.00
_cell.angle_gamma   90.00
#
_symmetry.space_group_name_H-M   'P 1'
#
loop_
_entity.id
_entity.type
_entity.pdbx_description
1 polymer ?
#
loop_
_entity_poly.entity_id
_entity_poly.type
_entity_poly.pdbx_seq_one_letter_code
_entity_poly.pdbx_strand_id
1 'polypeptide(L)'
;MEVATRNSNFFIRHMAPSGPFSLPLPGTFIRPVGFGYRYCIEVVSASEADSLVTVTGIRWGLDHDDQPLDDGHKSRASVSRLRRISHDTWQHESDLTQGWARRMTPRFWQRIEGRQLELF
;
A
#
# COMPACT_ATOMS: atom_id res chain seq x y z
N MET A 1 41.56 -19.86 -27.32
CA MET A 1 40.30 -20.56 -26.99
C MET A 1 39.99 -20.18 -25.56
N GLU A 2 39.21 -19.12 -25.25
CA GLU A 2 37.77 -18.92 -25.59
C GLU A 2 36.98 -20.20 -25.31
N VAL A 3 35.97 -20.25 -24.44
CA VAL A 3 34.83 -19.32 -24.27
C VAL A 3 34.30 -19.36 -22.82
N ALA A 4 33.86 -18.20 -22.33
CA ALA A 4 33.04 -18.03 -21.13
C ALA A 4 31.59 -18.46 -21.35
N THR A 5 30.92 -19.05 -20.36
CA THR A 5 29.48 -18.76 -20.18
C THR A 5 29.06 -18.88 -18.73
N ARG A 6 28.60 -17.75 -18.21
CA ARG A 6 27.82 -17.57 -17.00
C ARG A 6 26.64 -18.55 -17.00
N ASN A 7 26.19 -18.96 -15.82
CA ASN A 7 24.75 -18.87 -15.53
C ASN A 7 24.52 -18.65 -14.04
N SER A 8 24.38 -17.36 -13.76
CA SER A 8 23.80 -16.79 -12.57
C SER A 8 22.37 -17.30 -12.43
N ASN A 9 22.12 -18.12 -11.41
CA ASN A 9 20.77 -18.30 -10.87
C ASN A 9 20.78 -17.79 -9.44
N PHE A 10 21.02 -16.48 -9.30
CA PHE A 10 20.62 -15.73 -8.11
C PHE A 10 19.09 -15.61 -8.14
N PHE A 11 18.40 -16.71 -7.85
CA PHE A 11 17.04 -16.62 -7.38
C PHE A 11 17.13 -16.07 -5.96
N ILE A 12 17.13 -14.75 -5.83
CA ILE A 12 16.54 -14.14 -4.65
C ILE A 12 15.06 -14.49 -4.75
N ARG A 13 14.71 -15.70 -4.30
CA ARG A 13 13.40 -15.91 -3.69
C ARG A 13 13.39 -14.87 -2.58
N HIS A 14 12.77 -13.72 -2.83
CA HIS A 14 12.17 -12.95 -1.78
C HIS A 14 11.21 -13.94 -1.13
N MET A 15 11.72 -14.67 -0.14
CA MET A 15 10.88 -15.28 0.87
C MET A 15 10.12 -14.08 1.41
N ALA A 16 8.88 -13.92 0.94
CA ALA A 16 7.91 -13.10 1.64
C ALA A 16 8.04 -13.54 3.09
N PRO A 17 8.42 -12.64 4.02
CA PRO A 17 8.58 -13.05 5.40
C PRO A 17 7.23 -13.58 5.84
N SER A 18 7.15 -14.91 6.00
CA SER A 18 6.07 -15.61 6.69
C SER A 18 6.19 -15.36 8.21
N GLY A 19 6.42 -14.09 8.57
CA GLY A 19 6.31 -13.57 9.92
C GLY A 19 4.94 -12.92 10.08
N PRO A 20 4.44 -12.78 11.30
CA PRO A 20 3.13 -12.20 11.54
C PRO A 20 3.15 -10.75 11.07
N PHE A 21 2.41 -10.47 9.99
CA PHE A 21 1.98 -9.14 9.56
C PHE A 21 3.12 -8.12 9.37
N SER A 22 3.65 -7.94 8.16
CA SER A 22 4.64 -6.90 7.85
C SER A 22 4.00 -5.53 7.52
N LEU A 23 4.79 -4.45 7.66
CA LEU A 23 4.42 -3.12 7.14
C LEU A 23 4.31 -3.17 5.60
N PRO A 24 3.43 -2.35 4.99
CA PRO A 24 3.38 -2.29 3.53
C PRO A 24 4.72 -1.74 3.00
N LEU A 25 5.29 -2.45 2.03
CA LEU A 25 6.61 -2.14 1.48
C LEU A 25 6.53 -0.98 0.49
N PRO A 26 7.63 -0.22 0.28
CA PRO A 26 7.70 0.75 -0.81
C PRO A 26 7.32 0.15 -2.17
N GLY A 27 6.59 0.90 -3.00
CA GLY A 27 6.02 0.44 -4.27
C GLY A 27 4.71 -0.35 -4.14
N THR A 28 4.28 -0.68 -2.92
CA THR A 28 2.94 -1.25 -2.68
C THR A 28 1.87 -0.20 -2.86
N PHE A 29 0.69 -0.57 -3.36
CA PHE A 29 -0.47 0.33 -3.39
C PHE A 29 -1.45 -0.04 -2.29
N ILE A 30 -1.94 0.97 -1.56
CA ILE A 30 -3.07 0.81 -0.63
C ILE A 30 -4.21 1.73 -1.05
N ARG A 31 -5.44 1.25 -0.94
CA ARG A 31 -6.64 2.05 -1.20
C ARG A 31 -7.53 2.13 0.02
N PRO A 32 -8.28 3.21 0.16
CA PRO A 32 -9.40 3.23 1.09
C PRO A 32 -10.48 2.21 0.68
N VAL A 33 -11.09 1.57 1.67
CA VAL A 33 -12.23 0.67 1.48
C VAL A 33 -13.52 1.41 1.83
N GLY A 34 -14.49 1.36 0.93
CA GLY A 34 -15.77 2.03 1.07
C GLY A 34 -16.26 2.63 -0.25
N PHE A 35 -17.48 3.15 -0.24
CA PHE A 35 -18.08 3.72 -1.44
C PHE A 35 -17.52 5.12 -1.74
N GLY A 36 -17.25 5.39 -3.02
CA GLY A 36 -16.94 6.73 -3.52
C GLY A 36 -15.46 7.13 -3.55
N TYR A 37 -14.55 6.29 -3.04
CA TYR A 37 -13.13 6.55 -3.17
C TYR A 37 -12.59 6.07 -4.53
N ARG A 38 -12.05 6.99 -5.32
CA ARG A 38 -11.49 6.73 -6.67
C ARG A 38 -10.00 7.03 -6.73
N TYR A 39 -9.28 6.68 -5.66
CA TYR A 39 -7.84 6.93 -5.53
C TYR A 39 -7.17 5.86 -4.67
N CYS A 40 -5.87 5.73 -4.80
CA CYS A 40 -5.01 4.92 -3.94
C CYS A 40 -3.72 5.68 -3.60
N ILE A 41 -2.89 5.09 -2.75
CA ILE A 41 -1.60 5.62 -2.35
C ILE A 41 -0.55 4.57 -2.67
N GLU A 42 0.42 4.94 -3.51
CA GLU A 42 1.67 4.23 -3.67
C GLU A 42 2.55 4.53 -2.47
N VAL A 43 2.91 3.48 -1.72
CA VAL A 43 3.73 3.58 -0.53
C VAL A 43 5.15 3.97 -0.92
N VAL A 44 5.61 5.10 -0.40
CA VAL A 44 7.03 5.50 -0.45
C VAL A 44 7.73 5.06 0.82
N SER A 45 7.07 5.21 1.97
CA SER A 45 7.57 4.69 3.24
C SER A 45 6.42 4.39 4.19
N ALA A 46 6.65 3.43 5.09
CA ALA A 46 5.74 3.11 6.18
C ALA A 46 6.54 3.00 7.48
N SER A 47 5.97 3.51 8.57
CA SER A 47 6.54 3.41 9.92
C SER A 47 5.47 2.99 10.91
N GLU A 48 5.91 2.42 12.03
CA GLU A 48 5.05 1.98 13.12
C GLU A 48 5.55 2.52 14.45
N ALA A 49 4.66 3.15 15.21
CA ALA A 49 4.93 3.63 16.57
C ALA A 49 3.67 3.37 17.41
N ASP A 50 3.83 2.84 18.62
CA ASP A 50 2.71 2.52 19.52
C ASP A 50 1.60 1.66 18.88
N SER A 51 1.99 0.68 18.03
CA SER A 51 1.07 -0.16 17.23
C SER A 51 0.20 0.62 16.22
N LEU A 52 0.56 1.86 15.93
CA LEU A 52 -0.05 2.70 14.90
C LEU A 52 0.90 2.86 13.72
N VAL A 53 0.38 2.53 12.56
CA VAL A 53 1.03 2.62 11.27
C VAL A 53 0.78 3.99 10.66
N THR A 54 1.85 4.59 10.14
CA THR A 54 1.79 5.75 9.25
C THR A 54 2.37 5.36 7.90
N VAL A 55 1.63 5.69 6.84
CA VAL A 55 2.02 5.48 5.46
C VAL A 55 2.17 6.84 4.80
N THR A 56 3.32 7.09 4.19
CA THR A 56 3.54 8.24 3.31
C THR A 56 3.80 7.77 1.89
N GLY A 57 3.32 8.53 0.93
CA GLY A 57 3.27 8.06 -0.44
C GLY A 57 2.84 9.10 -1.45
N ILE A 58 2.57 8.60 -2.65
CA ILE A 58 2.03 9.38 -3.77
C ILE A 58 0.59 8.95 -4.01
N ARG A 59 -0.32 9.91 -4.15
CA ARG A 59 -1.69 9.66 -4.55
C ARG A 59 -1.73 9.29 -6.04
N TRP A 60 -2.50 8.25 -6.34
CA TRP A 60 -2.88 7.85 -7.70
C TRP A 60 -4.40 7.78 -7.81
N GLY A 61 -4.94 7.86 -9.04
CA GLY A 61 -6.33 7.54 -9.31
C GLY A 61 -6.58 6.03 -9.32
N LEU A 62 -7.85 5.65 -9.38
CA LEU A 62 -8.27 4.27 -9.65
C LEU A 62 -9.10 4.21 -10.94
N ASP A 63 -8.80 3.23 -11.79
CA ASP A 63 -9.59 2.96 -12.99
C ASP A 63 -10.91 2.21 -12.67
N HIS A 64 -11.56 1.64 -13.68
CA HIS A 64 -12.81 0.90 -13.49
C HIS A 64 -12.61 -0.50 -12.88
N ASP A 65 -11.39 -1.04 -12.93
CA ASP A 65 -10.99 -2.34 -12.39
C ASP A 65 -10.27 -2.18 -11.03
N ASP A 66 -10.39 -1.01 -10.41
CA ASP A 66 -9.72 -0.64 -9.16
C ASP A 66 -8.18 -0.78 -9.22
N GLN A 67 -7.60 -0.59 -10.40
CA GLN A 67 -6.15 -0.55 -10.59
C GLN A 67 -5.61 0.88 -10.48
N PRO A 68 -4.36 1.06 -9.98
CA PRO A 68 -3.71 2.35 -9.96
C PRO A 68 -3.58 2.95 -11.37
N LEU A 69 -3.97 4.22 -11.49
CA LEU A 69 -3.98 4.97 -12.75
C LEU A 69 -3.43 6.39 -12.49
N ASP A 70 -2.67 6.94 -13.44
CA ASP A 70 -2.33 8.36 -13.42
C ASP A 70 -3.53 9.18 -13.89
N ASP A 71 -4.29 9.73 -12.94
CA ASP A 71 -5.46 10.58 -13.20
C ASP A 71 -5.11 12.08 -13.35
N GLY A 72 -3.82 12.41 -13.43
CA GLY A 72 -3.32 13.79 -13.48
C GLY A 72 -3.34 14.51 -12.12
N HIS A 73 -3.74 13.85 -11.03
CA HIS A 73 -3.81 14.44 -9.68
C HIS A 73 -2.78 13.85 -8.72
N LYS A 74 -1.63 13.42 -9.26
CA LYS A 74 -0.49 12.93 -8.46
C LYS A 74 -0.03 13.98 -7.45
N SER A 75 -0.08 13.62 -6.18
CA SER A 75 0.34 14.50 -5.09
C SER A 75 0.90 13.70 -3.92
N ARG A 76 1.66 14.35 -3.05
CA ARG A 76 2.11 13.72 -1.80
C ARG A 76 0.90 13.46 -0.90
N ALA A 77 0.84 12.25 -0.35
CA ALA A 77 -0.20 11.82 0.57
C ALA A 77 0.42 11.22 1.83
N SER A 78 -0.28 11.36 2.96
CA SER A 78 0.07 10.73 4.22
C SER A 78 -1.20 10.26 4.91
N VAL A 79 -1.18 9.02 5.40
CA VAL A 79 -2.26 8.43 6.20
C VAL A 79 -1.64 7.93 7.48
N SER A 80 -2.11 8.44 8.61
CA SER A 80 -1.59 8.12 9.94
C SER A 80 -2.66 7.49 10.80
N ARG A 81 -2.24 6.99 11.98
CA ARG A 81 -3.12 6.37 12.99
C ARG A 81 -3.88 5.16 12.45
N LEU A 82 -3.23 4.39 11.59
CA LEU A 82 -3.77 3.13 11.09
C LEU A 82 -3.37 1.99 12.03
N ARG A 83 -4.32 1.25 12.57
CA ARG A 83 -4.07 -0.01 13.24
C ARG A 83 -4.17 -1.15 12.24
N ARG A 84 -3.18 -2.04 12.19
CA ARG A 84 -3.24 -3.23 11.33
C ARG A 84 -4.27 -4.21 11.90
N ILE A 85 -5.17 -4.72 11.05
CA ILE A 85 -6.21 -5.70 11.44
C ILE A 85 -6.05 -7.04 10.70
N SER A 86 -5.35 -7.06 9.57
CA SER A 86 -4.94 -8.27 8.84
C SER A 86 -3.64 -7.99 8.07
N HIS A 87 -3.10 -8.99 7.37
CA HIS A 87 -1.87 -8.85 6.58
C HIS A 87 -1.94 -7.70 5.56
N ASP A 88 -3.10 -7.52 4.93
CA ASP A 88 -3.28 -6.55 3.84
C ASP A 88 -4.35 -5.51 4.17
N THR A 89 -4.74 -5.37 5.45
CA THR A 89 -5.82 -4.46 5.86
C THR A 89 -5.48 -3.71 7.14
N TRP A 90 -5.77 -2.41 7.12
CA TRP A 90 -5.61 -1.49 8.22
C TRP A 90 -6.90 -0.73 8.48
N GLN A 91 -7.15 -0.39 9.74
CA GLN A 91 -8.29 0.38 10.19
C GLN A 91 -7.83 1.64 10.91
N HIS A 92 -8.51 2.76 10.72
CA HIS A 92 -8.19 3.99 11.41
C HIS A 92 -8.57 3.90 12.90
N GLU A 93 -7.68 4.35 13.79
CA GLU A 93 -7.84 4.21 15.25
C GLU A 93 -9.11 4.89 15.80
N SER A 94 -9.56 5.98 15.17
CA SER A 94 -10.78 6.69 15.62
C SER A 94 -12.05 5.85 15.54
N ASP A 95 -12.02 4.73 14.81
CA ASP A 95 -13.13 3.77 14.71
C ASP A 95 -13.32 2.99 16.00
N LEU A 96 -12.23 2.79 16.74
CA LEU A 96 -12.19 2.00 17.97
C LEU A 96 -12.56 2.85 19.20
N THR A 97 -12.44 4.17 19.10
CA THR A 97 -12.44 5.08 20.25
C THR A 97 -13.59 6.10 20.25
N GLN A 98 -14.16 6.45 19.09
CA GLN A 98 -15.22 7.45 19.02
C GLN A 98 -16.37 7.00 18.13
N GLY A 99 -17.56 6.89 18.74
CA GLY A 99 -18.81 6.82 18.00
C GLY A 99 -18.94 8.00 17.04
N TRP A 100 -19.22 7.68 15.77
CA TRP A 100 -19.73 8.53 14.68
C TRP A 100 -19.32 10.02 14.69
N ALA A 101 -18.02 10.33 14.77
CA ALA A 101 -17.54 11.67 14.45
C ALA A 101 -17.21 11.77 12.95
N ARG A 102 -17.90 12.68 12.26
CA ARG A 102 -17.69 13.08 10.85
C ARG A 102 -16.21 13.25 10.55
N ARG A 103 -15.60 12.39 9.73
CA ARG A 103 -14.27 12.69 9.17
C ARG A 103 -14.18 12.34 7.69
N MET A 104 -13.47 13.21 6.98
CA MET A 104 -13.06 13.09 5.58
C MET A 104 -12.02 11.97 5.34
N THR A 105 -11.69 11.21 6.39
CA THR A 105 -10.66 10.16 6.38
C THR A 105 -11.30 8.79 6.21
N PRO A 106 -10.80 7.96 5.27
CA PRO A 106 -11.24 6.59 5.13
C PRO A 106 -10.99 5.77 6.39
N ARG A 107 -12.00 4.95 6.73
CA ARG A 107 -12.04 4.13 7.94
C ARG A 107 -11.17 2.88 7.82
N PHE A 108 -11.10 2.31 6.62
CA PHE A 108 -10.31 1.13 6.32
C PHE A 108 -9.43 1.37 5.09
N TRP A 109 -8.28 0.71 5.07
CA TRP A 109 -7.32 0.73 3.98
C TRP A 109 -6.90 -0.69 3.66
N GLN A 110 -6.82 -1.03 2.38
CA GLN A 110 -6.46 -2.37 1.92
C GLN A 110 -5.39 -2.31 0.85
N ARG A 111 -4.47 -3.28 0.85
CA ARG A 111 -3.51 -3.47 -0.23
C ARG A 111 -4.24 -3.77 -1.54
N ILE A 112 -3.79 -3.16 -2.63
CA ILE A 112 -4.15 -3.56 -3.98
C ILE A 112 -3.04 -4.47 -4.50
N GLU A 113 -3.41 -5.63 -5.00
CA GLU A 113 -2.53 -6.42 -5.84
C GLU A 113 -2.54 -5.79 -7.23
N GLY A 114 -1.57 -4.92 -7.49
CA GLY A 114 -1.42 -4.34 -8.81
C GLY A 114 -1.05 -5.41 -9.82
N ARG A 115 -1.61 -5.33 -11.02
CA ARG A 115 -0.89 -5.84 -12.19
C ARG A 115 0.33 -4.95 -12.36
N GLN A 116 1.52 -5.52 -12.41
CA GLN A 116 2.74 -4.77 -12.72
C GLN A 116 2.52 -4.10 -14.07
N LEU A 117 2.29 -2.79 -14.06
CA LEU A 117 2.26 -1.99 -15.27
C LEU A 117 3.69 -1.95 -15.76
N GLU A 118 4.03 -2.80 -16.73
CA GLU A 118 5.28 -2.68 -17.47
C GLU A 118 5.25 -1.31 -18.16
N LEU A 119 5.99 -0.36 -17.57
CA LEU A 119 6.24 0.94 -18.18
C LEU A 119 7.14 0.68 -19.40
N PHE A 120 6.56 0.81 -20.60
CA PHE A 120 7.29 0.88 -21.86
C PHE A 120 8.09 2.18 -21.96
#